data_AF-A0A1E7GRD5-F1
#
_entry.id   AF-A0A1E7GRD5-F1
#
_cell.length_a   1.000
_cell.length_b   1.000
_cell.length_c   1.000
_cell.angle_alpha   90.00
_cell.angle_beta   90.00
_cell.angle_gamma   90.00
#
_symmetry.space_group_name_H-M   'P 1'
#
loop_
_entity.id
_entity.type
_entity.pdbx_description
1 polymer ?
#
loop_
_entity_poly.entity_id
_entity_poly.type
_entity_poly.pdbx_seq_one_letter_code
_entity_poly.pdbx_strand_id
1 'polypeptide(L)'
;MIDFDIVFDVESMPDLTVTAIGTPARLRADVINPISATVENIGSENATSFVVTLEADGSIVDTDTVTALNAGENTTVEFLWTPSSTGGCTLNVTADANGEVIESNETNNSRIATETVLDTLTATVNVRIEGKDDTVWCGDVTFSSSMLTASDGSIHYLNEPTALGALDEANESGGFGYVLECHPVYGLYVSEINSEPPIGWDGWMYRVDYVSPWVGAGEYTLYGDEDVLWYFGAWTAPPLAIELDKTTVMTGETFVATVTAYNDSTAAFETVEAAEIYVDGALYGLTGLDGTLTMSLATAGDYQIHADKGTWANYTRSEKVDMTVTDTAMATYDFATGAGADKWAYRYQTDAEPPAANDVPGIEFMSNTNPRKDQYVKISTDNRKMQSDSTDLEGYYAAHRFVFDITQPVGDILTIEVLWNGKGAHTDKKNSGATLYIWNGTAYEELANTTSDKEVYLSGEATAEIGNYIDATGNMTVLVEQNSAQTVKGKRSLESKLSTDYVKVDITHT
;
A
#
# COMPACT_ATOMS: atom_id res chain seq x y z
N MET A 1 86.07 51.17 -20.45
CA MET A 1 85.00 50.64 -19.60
C MET A 1 84.06 49.97 -20.58
N ILE A 2 84.12 48.65 -20.69
CA ILE A 2 83.20 47.86 -21.52
C ILE A 2 82.06 47.51 -20.57
N ASP A 3 80.88 48.05 -20.85
CA ASP A 3 79.65 47.68 -20.15
C ASP A 3 79.22 46.32 -20.69
N PHE A 4 79.13 45.33 -19.79
CA PHE A 4 78.48 44.05 -20.08
C PHE A 4 77.01 44.24 -19.75
N ASP A 5 76.19 44.52 -20.77
CA ASP A 5 74.75 44.28 -20.67
C ASP A 5 74.56 42.76 -20.70
N ILE A 6 74.41 42.17 -19.52
CA ILE A 6 73.87 40.82 -19.37
C ILE A 6 72.36 40.99 -19.50
N VAL A 7 71.85 40.81 -20.72
CA VAL A 7 70.43 40.51 -20.91
C VAL A 7 70.25 39.08 -20.38
N PHE A 8 69.64 38.96 -19.21
CA PHE A 8 69.04 37.69 -18.78
C PHE A 8 67.90 37.42 -19.75
N ASP A 9 68.12 36.55 -20.72
CA ASP A 9 67.05 35.94 -21.49
C ASP A 9 66.29 35.08 -20.48
N VAL A 10 65.13 35.56 -20.03
CA VAL A 10 64.22 34.72 -19.25
C VAL A 10 63.69 33.73 -20.26
N GLU A 11 64.18 32.49 -20.22
CA GLU A 11 63.73 31.47 -21.17
C GLU A 11 62.21 31.39 -21.10
N SER A 12 61.56 31.68 -22.24
CA SER A 12 60.12 31.63 -22.38
C SER A 12 59.71 30.16 -22.34
N MET A 13 59.01 29.76 -21.28
CA MET A 13 58.67 28.36 -21.01
C MET A 13 57.24 28.26 -20.47
N PRO A 14 56.55 27.12 -20.70
CA PRO A 14 55.32 26.80 -19.99
C PRO A 14 55.58 26.66 -18.48
N ASP A 15 54.53 26.80 -17.66
CA ASP A 15 54.56 26.56 -16.22
C ASP A 15 53.15 26.14 -15.79
N LEU A 16 52.96 24.84 -15.62
CA LEU A 16 51.72 24.16 -15.32
C LEU A 16 51.56 24.05 -13.81
N THR A 17 50.38 24.40 -13.33
CA THR A 17 50.05 24.27 -11.92
C THR A 17 48.62 23.83 -11.73
N VAL A 18 48.38 22.98 -10.74
CA VAL A 18 47.02 22.62 -10.33
C VAL A 18 46.57 23.67 -9.33
N THR A 19 45.52 24.42 -9.64
CA THR A 19 45.04 25.53 -8.79
C THR A 19 43.86 25.13 -7.91
N ALA A 20 43.06 24.16 -8.34
CA ALA A 20 41.91 23.66 -7.61
C ALA A 20 41.77 22.13 -7.73
N ILE A 21 41.25 21.51 -6.67
CA ILE A 21 40.71 20.15 -6.67
C ILE A 21 39.28 20.31 -6.14
N GLY A 22 38.30 19.86 -6.91
CA GLY A 22 36.88 19.87 -6.56
C GLY A 22 36.40 18.45 -6.32
N THR A 23 35.68 18.24 -5.22
CA THR A 23 35.07 16.96 -4.88
C THR A 23 33.56 17.13 -4.71
N PRO A 24 32.79 16.03 -4.78
CA PRO A 24 31.41 16.04 -4.30
C PRO A 24 31.37 16.44 -2.81
N ALA A 25 30.22 16.91 -2.34
CA ALA A 25 30.06 17.33 -0.95
C ALA A 25 30.36 16.22 0.06
N ARG A 26 30.17 14.95 -0.35
CA ARG A 26 30.46 13.75 0.43
C ARG A 26 31.04 12.70 -0.52
N LEU A 27 32.24 12.21 -0.21
CA LEU A 27 32.79 11.06 -0.92
C LEU A 27 32.21 9.77 -0.32
N ARG A 28 31.89 8.80 -1.18
CA ARG A 28 31.22 7.56 -0.79
C ARG A 28 32.00 6.36 -1.29
N ALA A 29 32.18 5.36 -0.43
CA ALA A 29 32.79 4.09 -0.79
C ALA A 29 31.93 3.32 -1.81
N ASP A 30 32.58 2.46 -2.58
CA ASP A 30 31.97 1.48 -3.50
C ASP A 30 31.10 2.07 -4.65
N VAL A 31 31.11 3.39 -4.81
CA VAL A 31 30.46 4.12 -5.91
C VAL A 31 31.44 5.08 -6.58
N ILE A 32 31.15 5.49 -7.81
CA ILE A 32 31.96 6.45 -8.55
C ILE A 32 31.79 7.85 -7.93
N ASN A 33 32.91 8.50 -7.60
CA ASN A 33 32.96 9.87 -7.13
C ASN A 33 33.66 10.72 -8.22
N PRO A 34 32.95 11.67 -8.86
CA PRO A 34 33.57 12.56 -9.83
C PRO A 34 34.44 13.60 -9.11
N ILE A 35 35.73 13.63 -9.42
CA ILE A 35 36.70 14.58 -8.89
C ILE A 35 37.16 15.48 -10.04
N SER A 36 37.09 16.79 -9.86
CA SER A 36 37.60 17.74 -10.85
C SER A 36 38.92 18.35 -10.40
N ALA A 37 39.77 18.74 -11.34
CA ALA A 37 40.94 19.56 -11.05
C ALA A 37 41.11 20.67 -12.09
N THR A 38 41.41 21.89 -11.63
CA THR A 38 41.74 23.01 -12.52
C THR A 38 43.24 23.07 -12.69
N VAL A 39 43.70 22.91 -13.93
CA VAL A 39 45.10 23.05 -14.34
C VAL A 39 45.25 24.37 -15.08
N GLU A 40 46.21 25.19 -14.67
CA GLU A 40 46.51 26.48 -15.27
C GLU A 40 47.94 26.51 -15.80
N ASN A 41 48.15 27.09 -16.98
CA ASN A 41 49.49 27.41 -17.47
C ASN A 41 49.81 28.87 -17.13
N ILE A 42 50.55 29.08 -16.05
CA ILE A 42 51.01 30.40 -15.59
C ILE A 42 52.29 30.87 -16.27
N GLY A 43 52.84 30.06 -17.19
CA GLY A 43 54.04 30.35 -17.96
C GLY A 43 53.81 31.30 -19.13
N SER A 44 54.88 31.60 -19.87
CA SER A 44 54.84 32.52 -21.02
C SER A 44 54.71 31.82 -22.38
N GLU A 45 54.85 30.50 -22.43
CA GLU A 45 54.66 29.68 -23.65
C GLU A 45 53.52 28.68 -23.51
N ASN A 46 53.00 28.22 -24.65
CA ASN A 46 51.97 27.20 -24.70
C ASN A 46 52.53 25.82 -24.33
N ALA A 47 51.83 25.08 -23.47
CA ALA A 47 52.11 23.68 -23.20
C ALA A 47 51.53 22.79 -24.31
N THR A 48 52.30 21.78 -24.72
CA THR A 48 51.83 20.69 -25.60
C THR A 48 50.99 19.69 -24.80
N SER A 49 50.78 18.48 -25.32
CA SER A 49 50.03 17.47 -24.58
C SER A 49 50.81 16.99 -23.36
N PHE A 50 50.13 16.86 -22.22
CA PHE A 50 50.66 16.37 -20.96
C PHE A 50 49.64 15.50 -20.23
N VAL A 51 50.13 14.62 -19.36
CA VAL A 51 49.28 13.72 -18.56
C VAL A 51 48.99 14.34 -17.20
N VAL A 52 47.74 14.21 -16.73
CA VAL A 52 47.35 14.59 -15.38
C VAL A 52 46.89 13.34 -14.64
N THR A 53 47.47 13.07 -13.47
CA THR A 53 47.12 11.90 -12.65
C THR A 53 46.39 12.31 -11.38
N LEU A 54 45.38 11.54 -10.99
CA LEU A 54 44.81 11.56 -9.65
C LEU A 54 45.36 10.38 -8.86
N GLU A 55 46.02 10.67 -7.73
CA GLU A 55 46.44 9.68 -6.75
C GLU A 55 45.58 9.77 -5.48
N ALA A 56 45.14 8.63 -4.97
CA ALA A 56 44.54 8.52 -3.64
C ALA A 56 45.46 7.70 -2.73
N ASP A 57 45.87 8.27 -1.60
CA ASP A 57 46.76 7.65 -0.60
C ASP A 57 48.04 7.05 -1.20
N GLY A 58 48.58 7.72 -2.22
CA GLY A 58 49.83 7.35 -2.91
C GLY A 58 49.68 6.29 -4.00
N SER A 59 48.46 5.95 -4.41
CA SER A 59 48.19 5.09 -5.57
C SER A 59 47.46 5.87 -6.65
N ILE A 60 47.92 5.81 -7.90
CA ILE A 60 47.19 6.38 -9.05
C ILE A 60 45.87 5.66 -9.21
N VAL A 61 44.76 6.40 -9.14
CA VAL A 61 43.40 5.88 -9.26
C VAL A 61 42.74 6.24 -10.58
N ASP A 62 43.17 7.35 -11.19
CA ASP A 62 42.71 7.74 -12.52
C ASP A 62 43.75 8.62 -13.23
N THR A 63 43.64 8.76 -14.54
CA THR A 63 44.57 9.52 -15.38
C THR A 63 43.84 10.09 -16.58
N ASP A 64 44.09 11.37 -16.86
CA ASP A 64 43.57 12.08 -18.02
C ASP A 64 44.72 12.73 -18.82
N THR A 65 44.45 13.11 -20.07
CA THR A 65 45.42 13.75 -20.96
C THR A 65 44.90 15.07 -21.48
N VAL A 66 45.58 16.16 -21.13
CA VAL A 66 45.33 17.47 -21.74
C VAL A 66 46.11 17.55 -23.05
N THR A 67 45.43 17.90 -24.15
CA THR A 67 46.07 17.90 -25.49
C THR A 67 46.98 19.10 -25.74
N ALA A 68 46.67 20.23 -25.11
CA ALA A 68 47.46 21.46 -25.11
C ALA A 68 46.84 22.45 -24.10
N LEU A 69 47.64 23.36 -23.56
CA LEU A 69 47.17 24.45 -22.71
C LEU A 69 47.95 25.74 -23.01
N ASN A 70 47.26 26.76 -23.55
CA ASN A 70 47.92 28.01 -23.93
C ASN A 70 48.40 28.79 -22.71
N ALA A 71 49.42 29.63 -22.90
CA ALA A 71 49.92 30.52 -21.85
C ALA A 71 48.79 31.41 -21.29
N GLY A 72 48.65 31.43 -19.97
CA GLY A 72 47.63 32.20 -19.24
C GLY A 72 46.22 31.59 -19.26
N GLU A 73 46.02 30.42 -19.87
CA GLU A 73 44.74 29.72 -19.88
C GLU A 73 44.68 28.62 -18.81
N ASN A 74 43.46 28.23 -18.45
CA ASN A 74 43.20 27.07 -17.61
C ASN A 74 42.25 26.08 -18.28
N THR A 75 42.25 24.86 -17.77
CA THR A 75 41.32 23.81 -18.14
C THR A 75 40.91 23.01 -16.90
N THR A 76 39.75 22.39 -16.96
CA THR A 76 39.28 21.48 -15.91
C THR A 76 39.31 20.06 -16.44
N VAL A 77 40.03 19.19 -15.75
CA VAL A 77 40.02 17.74 -15.98
C VAL A 77 39.08 17.07 -14.98
N GLU A 78 38.46 15.97 -15.37
CA GLU A 78 37.56 15.18 -14.54
C GLU A 78 38.11 13.76 -14.37
N PHE A 79 38.06 13.26 -13.14
CA PHE A 79 38.52 11.94 -12.74
C PHE A 79 37.37 11.17 -12.09
N LEU A 80 37.33 9.86 -12.31
CA LEU A 80 36.31 8.96 -11.78
C LEU A 80 36.94 8.03 -10.76
N TRP A 81 36.71 8.29 -9.47
CA TRP A 81 37.31 7.50 -8.40
C TRP A 81 36.28 6.65 -7.63
N THR A 82 36.53 5.35 -7.51
CA THR A 82 35.73 4.42 -6.68
C THR A 82 36.58 3.92 -5.50
N PRO A 83 36.52 4.58 -4.32
CA PRO A 83 37.21 4.10 -3.13
C PRO A 83 36.59 2.81 -2.59
N SER A 84 37.41 1.81 -2.28
CA SER A 84 36.96 0.54 -1.67
C SER A 84 36.96 0.54 -0.13
N SER A 85 37.26 1.67 0.50
CA SER A 85 37.36 1.79 1.95
C SER A 85 36.99 3.19 2.43
N THR A 86 36.40 3.26 3.62
CA THR A 86 36.03 4.50 4.28
C THR A 86 37.16 5.05 5.15
N GLY A 87 37.04 6.33 5.53
CA GLY A 87 38.00 7.03 6.38
C GLY A 87 38.67 8.22 5.67
N GLY A 88 39.63 8.83 6.36
CA GLY A 88 40.39 9.95 5.81
C GLY A 88 41.28 9.50 4.65
N CYS A 89 41.29 10.26 3.56
CA CYS A 89 42.11 10.01 2.38
C CYS A 89 42.85 11.28 1.95
N THR A 90 44.00 11.10 1.29
CA THR A 90 44.78 12.18 0.67
C THR A 90 44.69 12.05 -0.84
N LEU A 91 44.09 13.05 -1.49
CA LEU A 91 44.04 13.19 -2.94
C LEU A 91 45.22 14.05 -3.38
N ASN A 92 46.01 13.56 -4.34
CA ASN A 92 47.08 14.32 -4.97
C ASN A 92 46.83 14.35 -6.48
N VAL A 93 46.69 15.55 -7.04
CA VAL A 93 46.61 15.73 -8.49
C VAL A 93 47.91 16.33 -8.97
N THR A 94 48.50 15.71 -9.98
CA THR A 94 49.78 16.13 -10.58
C THR A 94 49.60 16.33 -12.08
N ALA A 95 49.80 17.56 -12.55
CA ALA A 95 49.92 17.88 -13.97
C ALA A 95 51.33 17.52 -14.47
N ASP A 96 51.43 17.18 -15.76
CA ASP A 96 52.66 16.71 -16.40
C ASP A 96 53.34 15.57 -15.63
N ALA A 97 52.54 14.59 -15.20
CA ALA A 97 52.98 13.56 -14.25
C ALA A 97 54.15 12.70 -14.77
N ASN A 98 54.37 12.63 -16.09
CA ASN A 98 55.51 11.92 -16.67
C ASN A 98 56.65 12.83 -17.15
N GLY A 99 56.57 14.15 -16.93
CA GLY A 99 57.57 15.12 -17.39
C GLY A 99 57.60 15.31 -18.90
N GLU A 100 56.43 15.35 -19.54
CA GLU A 100 56.31 15.51 -21.00
C GLU A 100 56.63 16.93 -21.47
N VAL A 101 56.39 17.94 -20.63
CA VAL A 101 56.61 19.35 -20.91
C VAL A 101 57.78 19.84 -20.05
N ILE A 102 58.76 20.50 -20.67
CA ILE A 102 59.82 21.15 -19.89
C ILE A 102 59.31 22.53 -19.45
N GLU A 103 59.30 22.76 -18.15
CA GLU A 103 58.64 23.89 -17.53
C GLU A 103 59.62 24.86 -16.85
N SER A 104 59.16 26.09 -16.63
CA SER A 104 59.95 27.09 -15.90
C SER A 104 60.15 26.71 -14.42
N ASN A 105 59.24 25.88 -13.88
CA ASN A 105 59.30 25.34 -12.53
C ASN A 105 58.69 23.93 -12.49
N GLU A 106 59.52 22.91 -12.36
CA GLU A 106 59.09 21.49 -12.33
C GLU A 106 58.52 21.04 -10.96
N THR A 107 58.26 21.97 -10.03
CA THR A 107 57.96 21.64 -8.63
C THR A 107 56.60 22.12 -8.13
N ASN A 108 55.82 22.82 -8.97
CA ASN A 108 54.50 23.37 -8.64
C ASN A 108 53.34 22.73 -9.42
N ASN A 109 53.59 21.59 -10.06
CA ASN A 109 52.60 20.89 -10.88
C ASN A 109 51.62 20.05 -10.06
N SER A 110 51.81 19.98 -8.73
CA SER A 110 51.03 19.11 -7.84
C SER A 110 50.24 19.88 -6.80
N ARG A 111 49.02 19.43 -6.53
CA ARG A 111 48.18 19.94 -5.43
C ARG A 111 47.59 18.78 -4.64
N ILE A 112 47.51 18.96 -3.33
CA ILE A 112 46.99 17.97 -2.40
C ILE A 112 45.69 18.49 -1.77
N ALA A 113 44.71 17.60 -1.61
CA ALA A 113 43.51 17.78 -0.81
C ALA A 113 43.35 16.60 0.17
N THR A 114 42.86 16.87 1.37
CA THR A 114 42.59 15.83 2.37
C THR A 114 41.09 15.77 2.60
N GLU A 115 40.51 14.59 2.38
CA GLU A 115 39.06 14.39 2.41
C GLU A 115 38.70 13.21 3.31
N THR A 116 37.40 12.92 3.45
CA THR A 116 36.91 11.73 4.16
C THR A 116 35.91 10.99 3.29
N VAL A 117 36.17 9.71 3.06
CA VAL A 117 35.26 8.78 2.40
C VAL A 117 34.29 8.20 3.43
N LEU A 118 32.99 8.35 3.19
CA LEU A 118 31.91 7.81 4.00
C LEU A 118 31.43 6.47 3.45
N ASP A 119 30.68 5.72 4.25
CA ASP A 119 30.00 4.50 3.78
C ASP A 119 29.03 4.83 2.65
N THR A 120 28.82 3.89 1.73
CA THR A 120 27.78 4.00 0.69
C THR A 120 26.42 4.24 1.33
N LEU A 121 25.68 5.22 0.82
CA LEU A 121 24.31 5.49 1.22
C LEU A 121 23.37 4.78 0.24
N THR A 122 22.39 4.03 0.74
CA THR A 122 21.33 3.41 -0.08
C THR A 122 19.99 3.87 0.48
N ALA A 123 19.09 4.31 -0.40
CA ALA A 123 17.76 4.75 -0.03
C ALA A 123 16.70 3.92 -0.76
N THR A 124 15.59 3.64 -0.07
CA THR A 124 14.34 3.16 -0.69
C THR A 124 13.32 4.26 -0.55
N VAL A 125 12.79 4.76 -1.67
CA VAL A 125 11.83 5.88 -1.69
C VAL A 125 10.66 5.55 -2.59
N ASN A 126 9.50 6.18 -2.32
CA ASN A 126 8.36 6.14 -3.22
C ASN A 126 8.50 7.26 -4.25
N VAL A 127 8.41 6.94 -5.54
CA VAL A 127 8.40 7.95 -6.62
C VAL A 127 7.03 7.98 -7.25
N ARG A 128 6.41 9.17 -7.27
CA ARG A 128 5.15 9.45 -7.98
C ARG A 128 5.42 10.45 -9.10
N ILE A 129 4.98 10.14 -10.32
CA ILE A 129 5.17 10.98 -11.50
C ILE A 129 3.80 11.35 -12.07
N GLU A 130 3.39 12.60 -11.92
CA GLU A 130 2.14 13.14 -12.44
C GLU A 130 2.37 13.94 -13.73
N GLY A 131 1.92 13.40 -14.86
CA GLY A 131 1.90 14.13 -16.13
C GLY A 131 0.71 15.09 -16.22
N LYS A 132 0.53 15.71 -17.38
CA LYS A 132 -0.60 16.65 -17.59
C LYS A 132 -1.96 16.02 -17.37
N ASP A 133 -2.14 14.80 -17.88
CA ASP A 133 -3.47 14.17 -18.01
C ASP A 133 -3.60 12.86 -17.20
N ASP A 134 -2.50 12.23 -16.77
CA ASP A 134 -2.52 10.98 -16.00
C ASP A 134 -1.24 10.82 -15.15
N THR A 135 -1.28 9.89 -14.19
CA THR A 135 -0.09 9.40 -13.49
C THR A 135 0.75 8.60 -14.48
N VAL A 136 1.98 9.05 -14.73
CA VAL A 136 2.95 8.39 -15.61
C VAL A 136 3.48 7.12 -14.96
N TRP A 137 3.84 7.20 -13.68
CA TRP A 137 4.43 6.11 -12.93
C TRP A 137 4.28 6.33 -11.43
N CYS A 138 4.13 5.26 -10.66
CA CYS A 138 4.17 5.27 -9.21
C CYS A 138 4.76 3.95 -8.69
N GLY A 139 5.64 4.01 -7.71
CA GLY A 139 6.22 2.82 -7.10
C GLY A 139 7.48 3.11 -6.28
N ASP A 140 8.02 2.07 -5.67
CA ASP A 140 9.23 2.17 -4.85
C ASP A 140 10.48 1.87 -5.68
N VAL A 141 11.55 2.62 -5.44
CA VAL A 141 12.89 2.40 -6.02
C VAL A 141 13.94 2.31 -4.93
N THR A 142 14.95 1.45 -5.11
CA THR A 142 16.07 1.27 -4.16
C THR A 142 17.40 1.39 -4.87
N PHE A 143 18.21 2.39 -4.50
CA PHE A 143 19.46 2.69 -5.20
C PHE A 143 20.46 3.46 -4.30
N SER A 144 21.69 3.59 -4.77
CA SER A 144 22.80 4.22 -4.01
C SER A 144 23.51 5.34 -4.78
N SER A 145 23.45 5.31 -6.10
CA SER A 145 24.15 6.23 -7.02
C SER A 145 23.53 6.12 -8.40
N SER A 146 23.76 7.10 -9.28
CA SER A 146 23.22 7.09 -10.64
C SER A 146 24.25 7.55 -11.67
N MET A 147 24.14 7.05 -12.89
CA MET A 147 24.93 7.49 -14.06
C MET A 147 23.97 8.00 -15.14
N LEU A 148 23.91 9.31 -15.27
CA LEU A 148 22.92 9.98 -16.11
C LEU A 148 23.55 10.46 -17.42
N THR A 149 22.82 10.37 -18.52
CA THR A 149 23.25 10.92 -19.82
C THR A 149 22.37 12.10 -20.21
N ALA A 150 22.97 13.27 -20.40
CA ALA A 150 22.28 14.46 -20.87
C ALA A 150 22.09 14.45 -22.41
N SER A 151 21.21 15.33 -22.89
CA SER A 151 20.84 15.51 -24.30
C SER A 151 22.04 15.82 -25.21
N ASP A 152 23.06 16.50 -24.68
CA ASP A 152 24.32 16.84 -25.37
C ASP A 152 25.33 15.68 -25.40
N GLY A 153 24.99 14.55 -24.78
CA GLY A 153 25.82 13.35 -24.66
C GLY A 153 26.79 13.37 -23.48
N SER A 154 26.80 14.42 -22.66
CA SER A 154 27.59 14.44 -21.43
C SER A 154 27.07 13.41 -20.42
N ILE A 155 27.98 12.76 -19.71
CA ILE A 155 27.68 11.76 -18.69
C ILE A 155 27.92 12.40 -17.32
N HIS A 156 26.99 12.19 -16.39
CA HIS A 156 27.03 12.75 -15.05
C HIS A 156 26.91 11.64 -14.01
N TYR A 157 27.77 11.67 -13.00
CA TYR A 157 27.80 10.67 -11.94
C TYR A 157 27.29 11.28 -10.63
N LEU A 158 26.19 10.75 -10.12
CA LEU A 158 25.65 11.11 -8.81
C LEU A 158 26.06 10.04 -7.81
N ASN A 159 26.95 10.38 -6.89
CA ASN A 159 27.55 9.45 -5.94
C ASN A 159 26.72 9.26 -4.65
N GLU A 160 25.52 9.85 -4.60
CA GLU A 160 24.54 9.66 -3.54
C GLU A 160 23.17 9.37 -4.18
N PRO A 161 22.23 8.72 -3.46
CA PRO A 161 20.88 8.53 -3.96
C PRO A 161 20.14 9.88 -3.93
N THR A 162 19.91 10.49 -5.09
CA THR A 162 19.29 11.82 -5.20
C THR A 162 17.88 11.77 -5.78
N ALA A 163 17.10 12.85 -5.65
CA ALA A 163 15.77 12.95 -6.26
C ALA A 163 15.79 12.76 -7.79
N LEU A 164 16.85 13.20 -8.48
CA LEU A 164 17.06 12.93 -9.90
C LEU A 164 17.46 11.48 -10.18
N GLY A 165 18.28 10.88 -9.31
CA GLY A 165 18.59 9.45 -9.39
C GLY A 165 17.34 8.58 -9.19
N ALA A 166 16.42 8.99 -8.31
CA ALA A 166 15.15 8.29 -8.11
C ALA A 166 14.28 8.31 -9.37
N LEU A 167 14.29 9.40 -10.14
CA LEU A 167 13.62 9.47 -11.44
C LEU A 167 14.25 8.51 -12.45
N ASP A 168 15.58 8.43 -12.48
CA ASP A 168 16.31 7.54 -13.39
C ASP A 168 15.99 6.07 -13.10
N GLU A 169 16.05 5.65 -11.84
CA GLU A 169 15.68 4.30 -11.40
C GLU A 169 14.20 3.96 -11.67
N ALA A 170 13.31 4.94 -11.46
CA ALA A 170 11.90 4.80 -11.81
C ALA A 170 11.73 4.63 -13.32
N ASN A 171 12.52 5.34 -14.13
CA ASN A 171 12.52 5.19 -15.58
C ASN A 171 13.07 3.83 -16.03
N GLU A 172 14.11 3.29 -15.38
CA GLU A 172 14.60 1.93 -15.67
C GLU A 172 13.50 0.89 -15.41
N SER A 173 12.68 1.10 -14.39
CA SER A 173 11.56 0.23 -14.04
C SER A 173 10.33 0.43 -14.91
N GLY A 174 9.99 1.68 -15.23
CA GLY A 174 8.74 2.07 -15.90
C GLY A 174 8.85 2.25 -17.42
N GLY A 175 10.03 2.52 -17.95
CA GLY A 175 10.29 2.70 -19.38
C GLY A 175 9.59 3.90 -20.02
N PHE A 176 9.23 4.94 -19.24
CA PHE A 176 8.50 6.11 -19.72
C PHE A 176 9.38 7.10 -20.50
N GLY A 177 10.69 7.09 -20.27
CA GLY A 177 11.66 7.98 -20.90
C GLY A 177 11.66 9.39 -20.31
N TYR A 178 12.83 9.99 -20.20
CA TYR A 178 13.00 11.39 -19.82
C TYR A 178 14.15 12.04 -20.60
N VAL A 179 14.14 13.37 -20.68
CA VAL A 179 15.20 14.18 -21.29
C VAL A 179 15.84 15.02 -20.21
N LEU A 180 17.16 14.84 -20.08
CA LEU A 180 18.01 15.59 -19.17
C LEU A 180 18.81 16.63 -19.96
N GLU A 181 18.74 17.89 -19.56
CA GLU A 181 19.47 18.98 -20.17
C GLU A 181 20.55 19.48 -19.20
N CYS A 182 21.71 19.86 -19.72
CA CYS A 182 22.80 20.45 -18.94
C CYS A 182 22.90 21.94 -19.27
N HIS A 183 22.48 22.80 -18.35
CA HIS A 183 22.60 24.25 -18.54
C HIS A 183 23.87 24.79 -17.86
N PRO A 184 24.67 25.64 -18.53
CA PRO A 184 25.93 26.19 -17.97
C PRO A 184 25.79 26.94 -16.63
N VAL A 185 24.57 27.40 -16.29
CA VAL A 185 24.28 28.17 -15.07
C VAL A 185 23.39 27.42 -14.08
N TYR A 186 22.50 26.55 -14.56
CA TYR A 186 21.48 25.90 -13.71
C TYR A 186 21.82 24.44 -13.40
N GLY A 187 22.90 23.92 -13.98
CA GLY A 187 23.26 22.52 -13.88
C GLY A 187 22.28 21.63 -14.63
N LEU A 188 22.13 20.41 -14.13
CA LEU A 188 21.23 19.40 -14.65
C LEU A 188 19.76 19.74 -14.36
N TYR A 189 18.92 19.71 -15.39
CA TYR A 189 17.47 19.82 -15.21
C TYR A 189 16.72 18.91 -16.18
N VAL A 190 15.55 18.45 -15.74
CA VAL A 190 14.67 17.58 -16.53
C VAL A 190 13.78 18.44 -17.41
N SER A 191 13.89 18.31 -18.73
CA SER A 191 13.08 19.06 -19.68
C SER A 191 11.82 18.31 -20.09
N GLU A 192 11.88 16.98 -20.16
CA GLU A 192 10.74 16.14 -20.56
C GLU A 192 10.72 14.85 -19.74
N ILE A 193 9.53 14.39 -19.37
CA ILE A 193 9.25 13.02 -18.91
C ILE A 193 8.05 12.53 -19.74
N ASN A 194 8.05 11.25 -20.15
CA ASN A 194 6.97 10.65 -20.93
C ASN A 194 6.64 11.42 -22.24
N SER A 195 7.66 11.98 -22.89
CA SER A 195 7.52 12.82 -24.10
C SER A 195 6.62 14.05 -23.90
N GLU A 196 6.57 14.61 -22.68
CA GLU A 196 5.86 15.85 -22.38
C GLU A 196 6.82 17.04 -22.25
N PRO A 197 7.02 17.86 -23.31
CA PRO A 197 7.87 19.05 -23.27
C PRO A 197 7.21 20.21 -22.51
N PRO A 198 8.01 21.19 -22.03
CA PRO A 198 7.48 22.34 -21.30
C PRO A 198 6.54 23.20 -22.18
N ILE A 199 5.53 23.79 -21.55
CA ILE A 199 4.56 24.68 -22.19
C ILE A 199 4.70 26.07 -21.58
N GLY A 200 5.34 26.98 -22.32
CA GLY A 200 5.60 28.33 -21.83
C GLY A 200 6.59 28.30 -20.66
N TRP A 201 6.10 28.63 -19.45
CA TRP A 201 6.88 28.57 -18.21
C TRP A 201 6.56 27.34 -17.36
N ASP A 202 5.57 26.55 -17.76
CA ASP A 202 5.15 25.34 -17.05
C ASP A 202 5.95 24.15 -17.59
N GLY A 203 6.38 23.27 -16.69
CA GLY A 203 7.24 22.14 -17.04
C GLY A 203 7.42 21.18 -15.87
N TRP A 204 8.46 20.36 -15.91
CA TRP A 204 8.72 19.34 -14.91
C TRP A 204 9.35 19.92 -13.65
N MET A 205 8.66 19.71 -12.53
CA MET A 205 9.05 20.12 -11.19
C MET A 205 9.16 18.88 -10.30
N TYR A 206 9.83 19.02 -9.16
CA TYR A 206 9.91 17.96 -8.17
C TYR A 206 9.68 18.48 -6.76
N ARG A 207 9.16 17.61 -5.89
CA ARG A 207 8.96 17.81 -4.46
C ARG A 207 9.43 16.56 -3.71
N VAL A 208 9.85 16.75 -2.47
CA VAL A 208 10.15 15.66 -1.53
C VAL A 208 9.30 15.88 -0.29
N ASP A 209 8.48 14.88 0.08
CA ASP A 209 7.48 14.97 1.14
C ASP A 209 6.57 16.21 0.97
N TYR A 210 6.14 16.44 -0.28
CA TYR A 210 5.36 17.60 -0.73
C TYR A 210 6.07 18.97 -0.65
N VAL A 211 7.28 19.05 -0.09
CA VAL A 211 8.06 20.28 0.00
C VAL A 211 8.89 20.48 -1.27
N SER A 212 8.84 21.67 -1.86
CA SER A 212 9.73 22.04 -2.98
C SER A 212 11.11 22.42 -2.43
N PRO A 213 12.19 21.67 -2.71
CA PRO A 213 13.51 22.04 -2.25
C PRO A 213 14.08 23.25 -3.01
N TRP A 214 15.01 23.98 -2.39
CA TRP A 214 15.71 25.13 -2.98
C TRP A 214 16.99 24.73 -3.74
N VAL A 215 17.13 23.47 -4.08
CA VAL A 215 18.28 22.88 -4.79
C VAL A 215 17.78 22.08 -6.00
N GLY A 216 18.67 21.79 -6.96
CA GLY A 216 18.32 20.93 -8.08
C GLY A 216 18.08 19.48 -7.63
N ALA A 217 17.27 18.72 -8.37
CA ALA A 217 16.98 17.32 -8.04
C ALA A 217 18.23 16.43 -8.00
N GLY A 218 19.27 16.77 -8.77
CA GLY A 218 20.57 16.09 -8.74
C GLY A 218 21.43 16.42 -7.52
N GLU A 219 21.06 17.43 -6.73
CA GLU A 219 21.77 17.86 -5.52
C GLU A 219 21.03 17.47 -4.23
N TYR A 220 19.76 17.05 -4.34
CA TYR A 220 18.96 16.66 -3.19
C TYR A 220 19.19 15.19 -2.84
N THR A 221 19.99 14.93 -1.80
CA THR A 221 20.23 13.57 -1.25
C THR A 221 19.00 13.05 -0.49
N LEU A 222 18.62 11.80 -0.78
CA LEU A 222 17.57 11.02 -0.11
C LEU A 222 18.18 10.05 0.92
N TYR A 223 17.41 9.69 1.94
CA TYR A 223 17.86 8.83 3.04
C TYR A 223 17.00 7.58 3.27
N GLY A 224 15.82 7.50 2.65
CA GLY A 224 14.85 6.42 2.77
C GLY A 224 13.50 6.89 3.34
N ASP A 225 12.43 6.20 2.93
CA ASP A 225 11.02 6.43 3.32
C ASP A 225 10.42 7.77 2.85
N GLU A 226 11.14 8.58 2.07
CA GLU A 226 10.60 9.82 1.51
C GLU A 226 9.68 9.58 0.28
N ASP A 227 8.72 10.49 0.08
CA ASP A 227 7.89 10.58 -1.12
C ASP A 227 8.48 11.59 -2.11
N VAL A 228 8.94 11.11 -3.26
CA VAL A 228 9.47 11.95 -4.35
C VAL A 228 8.39 12.14 -5.40
N LEU A 229 7.81 13.34 -5.45
CA LEU A 229 6.80 13.72 -6.43
C LEU A 229 7.43 14.50 -7.58
N TRP A 230 7.46 13.90 -8.78
CA TRP A 230 7.67 14.62 -10.03
C TRP A 230 6.33 14.99 -10.64
N TYR A 231 6.19 16.23 -11.11
CA TYR A 231 4.94 16.68 -11.71
C TYR A 231 5.15 17.66 -12.85
N PHE A 232 4.32 17.53 -13.88
CA PHE A 232 4.18 18.55 -14.91
C PHE A 232 3.27 19.65 -14.39
N GLY A 233 3.73 20.90 -14.35
CA GLY A 233 2.92 21.97 -13.81
C GLY A 233 3.58 23.33 -13.75
N ALA A 234 2.83 24.31 -13.24
CA ALA A 234 3.41 25.54 -12.76
C ALA A 234 4.19 25.26 -11.45
N TRP A 235 5.29 25.97 -11.22
CA TRP A 235 6.05 25.83 -9.96
C TRP A 235 5.21 26.17 -8.71
N THR A 236 4.14 26.96 -8.88
CA THR A 236 3.19 27.31 -7.83
C THR A 236 2.01 26.34 -7.67
N ALA A 237 1.91 25.29 -8.51
CA ALA A 237 0.82 24.33 -8.40
C ALA A 237 1.00 23.52 -7.10
N PRO A 238 0.07 23.60 -6.15
CA PRO A 238 0.13 22.80 -4.94
C PRO A 238 -0.33 21.36 -5.23
N PRO A 239 0.32 20.35 -4.64
CA PRO A 239 -0.11 18.97 -4.76
C PRO A 239 -1.38 18.71 -3.94
N LEU A 240 -2.34 18.03 -4.58
CA LEU A 240 -3.51 17.47 -3.92
C LEU A 240 -3.15 16.16 -3.20
N ALA A 241 -3.90 15.88 -2.16
CA ALA A 241 -3.99 14.58 -1.49
C ALA A 241 -5.48 14.21 -1.31
N ILE A 242 -5.77 12.91 -1.34
CA ILE A 242 -7.10 12.37 -1.14
C ILE A 242 -7.07 11.28 -0.05
N GLU A 243 -7.97 11.41 0.91
CA GLU A 243 -8.18 10.42 1.96
C GLU A 243 -9.60 9.86 1.86
N LEU A 244 -9.72 8.53 1.86
CA LEU A 244 -11.01 7.85 1.97
C LEU A 244 -11.19 7.36 3.41
N ASP A 245 -12.33 7.65 4.03
CA ASP A 245 -12.64 7.16 5.38
C ASP A 245 -12.77 5.63 5.45
N LYS A 246 -12.95 4.98 4.28
CA LYS A 246 -12.99 3.54 4.06
C LYS A 246 -12.33 3.21 2.73
N THR A 247 -11.68 2.05 2.64
CA THR A 247 -11.15 1.48 1.40
C THR A 247 -11.82 0.15 1.02
N THR A 248 -12.79 -0.28 1.81
CA THR A 248 -13.65 -1.43 1.51
C THR A 248 -15.08 -1.13 1.95
N VAL A 249 -16.05 -1.29 1.05
CA VAL A 249 -17.47 -0.99 1.30
C VAL A 249 -18.39 -1.97 0.59
N MET A 250 -19.63 -2.10 1.05
CA MET A 250 -20.66 -2.84 0.32
C MET A 250 -21.23 -2.03 -0.85
N THR A 251 -21.83 -2.70 -1.83
CA THR A 251 -22.58 -2.00 -2.89
C THR A 251 -23.63 -1.07 -2.31
N GLY A 252 -23.59 0.21 -2.69
CA GLY A 252 -24.51 1.24 -2.22
C GLY A 252 -24.22 1.78 -0.82
N GLU A 253 -23.26 1.22 -0.09
CA GLU A 253 -22.78 1.80 1.17
C GLU A 253 -22.10 3.14 0.90
N THR A 254 -22.30 4.10 1.82
CA THR A 254 -21.68 5.41 1.72
C THR A 254 -20.32 5.46 2.41
N PHE A 255 -19.39 6.15 1.76
CA PHE A 255 -18.08 6.52 2.29
C PHE A 255 -17.78 7.99 1.95
N VAL A 256 -16.77 8.57 2.57
CA VAL A 256 -16.40 9.98 2.43
C VAL A 256 -14.98 10.08 1.88
N ALA A 257 -14.84 10.80 0.78
CA ALA A 257 -13.56 11.26 0.27
C ALA A 257 -13.29 12.68 0.77
N THR A 258 -12.09 12.92 1.31
CA THR A 258 -11.61 14.24 1.75
C THR A 258 -10.44 14.65 0.87
N VAL A 259 -10.55 15.81 0.23
CA VAL A 259 -9.49 16.35 -0.64
C VAL A 259 -8.84 17.56 0.02
N THR A 260 -7.51 17.52 0.07
CA THR A 260 -6.68 18.61 0.59
C THR A 260 -5.60 19.01 -0.41
N ALA A 261 -5.02 20.20 -0.27
CA ALA A 261 -3.86 20.66 -1.03
C ALA A 261 -2.77 21.12 -0.08
N TYR A 262 -1.51 20.81 -0.40
CA TYR A 262 -0.37 21.29 0.38
C TYR A 262 -0.15 22.79 0.17
N ASN A 263 -0.18 23.56 1.25
CA ASN A 263 0.07 25.00 1.23
C ASN A 263 1.52 25.28 1.64
N ASP A 264 2.36 25.67 0.67
CA ASP A 264 3.78 25.98 0.88
C ASP A 264 4.02 27.10 1.91
N SER A 265 3.05 27.98 2.16
CA SER A 265 3.18 29.08 3.13
C SER A 265 2.93 28.63 4.57
N THR A 266 2.02 27.68 4.78
CA THR A 266 1.66 27.16 6.10
C THR A 266 2.34 25.82 6.42
N ALA A 267 2.98 25.21 5.42
CA ALA A 267 3.57 23.88 5.47
C ALA A 267 2.57 22.81 5.94
N ALA A 268 1.32 22.92 5.49
CA ALA A 268 0.23 22.06 5.91
C ALA A 268 -0.75 21.79 4.76
N PHE A 269 -1.46 20.67 4.85
CA PHE A 269 -2.57 20.36 3.97
C PHE A 269 -3.84 21.11 4.41
N GLU A 270 -4.50 21.75 3.45
CA GLU A 270 -5.72 22.54 3.66
C GLU A 270 -6.84 22.00 2.77
N THR A 271 -8.08 22.02 3.25
CA THR A 271 -9.23 21.47 2.53
C THR A 271 -9.53 22.24 1.25
N VAL A 272 -9.96 21.51 0.21
CA VAL A 272 -10.16 22.08 -1.12
C VAL A 272 -11.63 22.01 -1.50
N GLU A 273 -12.32 23.15 -1.54
CA GLU A 273 -13.68 23.25 -2.09
C GLU A 273 -13.69 22.96 -3.59
N ALA A 274 -14.73 22.27 -4.09
CA ALA A 274 -14.93 22.00 -5.52
C ALA A 274 -13.73 21.35 -6.20
N ALA A 275 -13.01 20.48 -5.49
CA ALA A 275 -12.10 19.53 -6.09
C ALA A 275 -12.88 18.44 -6.81
N GLU A 276 -12.36 17.98 -7.94
CA GLU A 276 -12.96 16.98 -8.80
C GLU A 276 -12.52 15.59 -8.36
N ILE A 277 -13.46 14.71 -8.00
CA ILE A 277 -13.16 13.32 -7.64
C ILE A 277 -13.51 12.42 -8.82
N TYR A 278 -12.55 11.59 -9.21
CA TYR A 278 -12.66 10.64 -10.31
C TYR A 278 -12.63 9.21 -9.79
N VAL A 279 -13.44 8.34 -10.40
CA VAL A 279 -13.44 6.89 -10.19
C VAL A 279 -13.11 6.22 -11.53
N ASP A 280 -12.01 5.48 -11.60
CA ASP A 280 -11.48 4.87 -12.83
C ASP A 280 -11.37 5.86 -14.00
N GLY A 281 -10.95 7.09 -13.69
CA GLY A 281 -10.82 8.19 -14.67
C GLY A 281 -12.13 8.84 -15.11
N ALA A 282 -13.28 8.42 -14.59
CA ALA A 282 -14.57 9.09 -14.81
C ALA A 282 -14.90 10.04 -13.67
N LEU A 283 -15.24 11.30 -13.99
CA LEU A 283 -15.65 12.28 -13.00
C LEU A 283 -16.89 11.79 -12.24
N TYR A 284 -16.76 11.64 -10.93
CA TYR A 284 -17.84 11.24 -10.04
C TYR A 284 -18.60 12.46 -9.48
N GLY A 285 -17.86 13.45 -8.97
CA GLY A 285 -18.46 14.61 -8.32
C GLY A 285 -17.45 15.62 -7.81
N LEU A 286 -17.94 16.64 -7.11
CA LEU A 286 -17.15 17.74 -6.58
C LEU A 286 -17.23 17.79 -5.05
N THR A 287 -16.13 18.11 -4.37
CA THR A 287 -16.12 18.33 -2.92
C THR A 287 -16.90 19.59 -2.51
N GLY A 288 -17.45 19.56 -1.29
CA GLY A 288 -18.08 20.70 -0.65
C GLY A 288 -17.09 21.71 -0.07
N LEU A 289 -17.60 22.72 0.64
CA LEU A 289 -16.82 23.78 1.30
C LEU A 289 -15.79 23.26 2.32
N ASP A 290 -16.06 22.09 2.90
CA ASP A 290 -15.18 21.43 3.86
C ASP A 290 -14.16 20.50 3.20
N GLY A 291 -14.10 20.46 1.86
CA GLY A 291 -13.23 19.58 1.11
C GLY A 291 -13.69 18.13 1.05
N THR A 292 -14.92 17.82 1.46
CA THR A 292 -15.42 16.45 1.49
C THR A 292 -16.47 16.16 0.40
N LEU A 293 -16.56 14.91 -0.03
CA LEU A 293 -17.66 14.39 -0.84
C LEU A 293 -18.10 13.03 -0.29
N THR A 294 -19.39 12.89 0.01
CA THR A 294 -19.99 11.59 0.30
C THR A 294 -20.28 10.85 -1.01
N MET A 295 -19.76 9.63 -1.12
CA MET A 295 -19.82 8.78 -2.29
C MET A 295 -20.52 7.45 -1.97
N SER A 296 -21.00 6.78 -3.00
CA SER A 296 -21.45 5.38 -2.97
C SER A 296 -21.29 4.77 -4.37
N LEU A 297 -20.93 3.49 -4.43
CA LEU A 297 -20.70 2.75 -5.66
C LEU A 297 -21.70 1.58 -5.76
N ALA A 298 -22.40 1.49 -6.88
CA ALA A 298 -23.55 0.59 -7.04
C ALA A 298 -23.17 -0.80 -7.61
N THR A 299 -21.90 -1.05 -7.87
CA THR A 299 -21.43 -2.29 -8.50
C THR A 299 -20.21 -2.77 -7.74
N ALA A 300 -20.12 -4.09 -7.53
CA ALA A 300 -18.96 -4.70 -6.90
C ALA A 300 -17.77 -4.70 -7.86
N GLY A 301 -16.57 -4.52 -7.32
CA GLY A 301 -15.32 -4.42 -8.06
C GLY A 301 -14.26 -3.63 -7.31
N ASP A 302 -13.05 -3.65 -7.85
CA ASP A 302 -11.95 -2.79 -7.39
C ASP A 302 -11.90 -1.53 -8.26
N TYR A 303 -11.77 -0.38 -7.62
CA TYR A 303 -11.82 0.94 -8.21
C TYR A 303 -10.60 1.76 -7.82
N GLN A 304 -10.13 2.61 -8.73
CA GLN A 304 -9.11 3.62 -8.41
C GLN A 304 -9.76 5.00 -8.28
N ILE A 305 -9.61 5.61 -7.11
CA ILE A 305 -10.17 6.92 -6.80
C ILE A 305 -9.04 7.94 -6.68
N HIS A 306 -9.18 9.09 -7.33
CA HIS A 306 -8.24 10.20 -7.20
C HIS A 306 -8.96 11.56 -7.29
N ALA A 307 -8.24 12.62 -6.92
CA ALA A 307 -8.69 14.00 -6.99
C ALA A 307 -7.86 14.83 -7.98
N ASP A 308 -8.56 15.67 -8.74
CA ASP A 308 -7.99 16.70 -9.60
C ASP A 308 -8.63 18.06 -9.27
N LYS A 309 -8.08 19.16 -9.79
CA LYS A 309 -8.73 20.47 -9.74
C LYS A 309 -8.21 21.41 -10.83
N GLY A 310 -9.02 21.60 -11.86
CA GLY A 310 -8.70 22.54 -12.93
C GLY A 310 -7.71 21.92 -13.92
N THR A 311 -6.53 22.51 -14.04
CA THR A 311 -5.47 22.00 -14.93
C THR A 311 -4.18 21.79 -14.15
N TRP A 312 -3.19 21.15 -14.76
CA TRP A 312 -1.83 20.99 -14.22
C TRP A 312 -1.19 22.30 -13.73
N ALA A 313 -1.62 23.45 -14.24
CA ALA A 313 -1.12 24.76 -13.81
C ALA A 313 -1.75 25.24 -12.49
N ASN A 314 -2.90 24.67 -12.11
CA ASN A 314 -3.65 25.06 -10.91
C ASN A 314 -3.33 24.18 -9.72
N TYR A 315 -3.30 22.86 -9.92
CA TYR A 315 -3.07 21.84 -8.90
C TYR A 315 -2.37 20.65 -9.53
N THR A 316 -1.52 19.97 -8.75
CA THR A 316 -1.04 18.64 -9.11
C THR A 316 -2.03 17.62 -8.58
N ARG A 317 -2.42 16.65 -9.41
CA ARG A 317 -3.34 15.56 -9.05
C ARG A 317 -2.87 14.81 -7.78
N SER A 318 -3.85 14.30 -7.02
CA SER A 318 -3.56 13.40 -5.91
C SER A 318 -3.05 12.05 -6.38
N GLU A 319 -2.53 11.28 -5.44
CA GLU A 319 -2.40 9.83 -5.54
C GLU A 319 -3.74 9.16 -5.91
N LYS A 320 -3.62 7.95 -6.46
CA LYS A 320 -4.74 7.04 -6.66
C LYS A 320 -4.85 6.14 -5.43
N VAL A 321 -6.04 6.08 -4.85
CA VAL A 321 -6.39 5.21 -3.73
C VAL A 321 -7.28 4.08 -4.22
N ASP A 322 -6.90 2.84 -3.92
CA ASP A 322 -7.69 1.66 -4.27
C ASP A 322 -8.91 1.52 -3.31
N MET A 323 -10.07 1.24 -3.89
CA MET A 323 -11.34 1.02 -3.21
C MET A 323 -11.94 -0.30 -3.66
N THR A 324 -12.20 -1.21 -2.72
CA THR A 324 -12.88 -2.48 -3.00
C THR A 324 -14.35 -2.36 -2.64
N VAL A 325 -15.25 -2.64 -3.59
CA VAL A 325 -16.69 -2.72 -3.37
C VAL A 325 -17.13 -4.17 -3.45
N THR A 326 -17.74 -4.71 -2.40
CA THR A 326 -18.25 -6.08 -2.34
C THR A 326 -19.78 -6.13 -2.40
N ASP A 327 -20.33 -7.23 -2.90
CA ASP A 327 -21.77 -7.49 -2.89
C ASP A 327 -22.10 -8.44 -1.74
N THR A 328 -23.35 -8.44 -1.28
CA THR A 328 -23.81 -9.46 -0.34
C THR A 328 -24.14 -10.75 -1.06
N ALA A 329 -23.67 -11.88 -0.54
CA ALA A 329 -24.14 -13.20 -0.91
C ALA A 329 -24.94 -13.82 0.24
N MET A 330 -25.86 -14.73 -0.09
CA MET A 330 -26.65 -15.48 0.89
C MET A 330 -26.43 -16.98 0.72
N ALA A 331 -26.00 -17.65 1.80
CA ALA A 331 -25.87 -19.09 1.89
C ALA A 331 -27.00 -19.68 2.73
N THR A 332 -27.81 -20.55 2.14
CA THR A 332 -28.91 -21.25 2.84
C THR A 332 -28.45 -22.63 3.29
N TYR A 333 -28.64 -22.93 4.56
CA TYR A 333 -28.39 -24.22 5.18
C TYR A 333 -29.69 -24.83 5.69
N ASP A 334 -30.14 -25.89 5.04
CA ASP A 334 -31.29 -26.70 5.46
C ASP A 334 -30.96 -28.20 5.39
N PHE A 335 -31.91 -29.06 5.72
CA PHE A 335 -31.70 -30.52 5.69
C PHE A 335 -32.05 -31.18 4.34
N ALA A 336 -32.21 -30.42 3.25
CA ALA A 336 -32.45 -30.98 1.92
C ALA A 336 -31.24 -31.77 1.40
N THR A 337 -30.04 -31.32 1.74
CA THR A 337 -28.75 -31.95 1.43
C THR A 337 -27.83 -31.93 2.65
N GLY A 338 -26.77 -32.75 2.66
CA GLY A 338 -25.71 -32.67 3.68
C GLY A 338 -26.06 -33.20 5.09
N ALA A 339 -27.33 -33.59 5.33
CA ALA A 339 -27.77 -34.21 6.57
C ALA A 339 -26.90 -35.40 7.01
N GLY A 340 -26.39 -35.35 8.24
CA GLY A 340 -25.46 -36.33 8.82
C GLY A 340 -23.99 -36.12 8.45
N ALA A 341 -23.66 -35.13 7.61
CA ALA A 341 -22.31 -34.86 7.15
C ALA A 341 -21.82 -33.43 7.47
N ASP A 342 -22.63 -32.42 7.16
CA ASP A 342 -22.36 -31.00 7.45
C ASP A 342 -23.49 -30.35 8.28
N LYS A 343 -24.52 -31.14 8.62
CA LYS A 343 -25.69 -30.75 9.43
C LYS A 343 -26.17 -31.92 10.23
N TRP A 344 -26.49 -31.71 11.49
CA TRP A 344 -26.98 -32.75 12.38
C TRP A 344 -28.21 -32.29 13.15
N ALA A 345 -29.12 -33.22 13.41
CA ALA A 345 -30.31 -32.97 14.22
C ALA A 345 -30.35 -33.97 15.37
N TYR A 346 -30.78 -33.52 16.56
CA TYR A 346 -30.81 -34.31 17.77
C TYR A 346 -32.15 -34.18 18.50
N ARG A 347 -32.55 -35.23 19.21
CA ARG A 347 -33.81 -35.46 19.94
C ARG A 347 -33.51 -36.11 21.30
N TYR A 348 -34.44 -36.28 22.23
CA TYR A 348 -35.89 -36.07 22.17
C TYR A 348 -36.49 -35.31 23.35
N GLN A 349 -35.71 -35.12 24.42
CA GLN A 349 -36.16 -34.40 25.61
C GLN A 349 -35.01 -33.83 26.46
N THR A 350 -35.33 -32.83 27.27
CA THR A 350 -34.44 -32.11 28.21
C THR A 350 -35.10 -32.03 29.59
N ASP A 351 -34.34 -31.78 30.64
CA ASP A 351 -34.83 -31.58 32.02
C ASP A 351 -34.80 -30.10 32.47
N ALA A 352 -34.53 -29.17 31.54
CA ALA A 352 -34.45 -27.74 31.76
C ALA A 352 -34.82 -26.98 30.48
N GLU A 353 -35.34 -25.76 30.61
CA GLU A 353 -35.80 -24.91 29.51
C GLU A 353 -35.17 -23.49 29.60
N PRO A 354 -34.18 -23.14 28.75
CA PRO A 354 -33.38 -24.03 27.92
C PRO A 354 -32.35 -24.83 28.74
N PRO A 355 -31.81 -25.95 28.20
CA PRO A 355 -30.70 -26.67 28.82
C PRO A 355 -29.45 -25.80 28.92
N ALA A 356 -28.64 -26.02 29.96
CA ALA A 356 -27.42 -25.24 30.21
C ALA A 356 -26.26 -25.57 29.26
N ALA A 357 -26.36 -26.65 28.48
CA ALA A 357 -25.31 -27.12 27.56
C ALA A 357 -25.87 -27.27 26.14
N ASN A 358 -25.02 -27.02 25.14
CA ASN A 358 -25.37 -27.12 23.73
C ASN A 358 -25.28 -28.55 23.16
N ASP A 359 -24.98 -29.55 23.99
CA ASP A 359 -24.94 -30.96 23.63
C ASP A 359 -26.18 -31.74 24.12
N VAL A 360 -27.21 -31.04 24.61
CA VAL A 360 -28.51 -31.59 25.01
C VAL A 360 -29.66 -31.04 24.12
N PRO A 361 -30.61 -31.87 23.66
CA PRO A 361 -30.67 -33.33 23.77
C PRO A 361 -29.69 -34.04 22.82
N GLY A 362 -29.18 -35.22 23.19
CA GLY A 362 -28.02 -35.84 22.51
C GLY A 362 -28.31 -36.99 21.54
N ILE A 363 -29.56 -37.42 21.34
CA ILE A 363 -29.86 -38.57 20.46
C ILE A 363 -29.98 -38.07 19.03
N GLU A 364 -29.06 -38.43 18.15
CA GLU A 364 -29.11 -38.00 16.75
C GLU A 364 -30.36 -38.55 16.03
N PHE A 365 -30.87 -37.77 15.08
CA PHE A 365 -31.87 -38.21 14.12
C PHE A 365 -31.31 -39.36 13.28
N MET A 366 -32.13 -40.39 13.11
CA MET A 366 -31.75 -41.59 12.39
C MET A 366 -31.97 -41.41 10.88
N SER A 367 -30.93 -41.65 10.09
CA SER A 367 -31.07 -41.90 8.65
C SER A 367 -31.54 -43.34 8.37
N ASN A 368 -32.37 -43.51 7.34
CA ASN A 368 -32.89 -44.81 6.94
C ASN A 368 -33.13 -44.89 5.43
N THR A 369 -32.80 -46.02 4.82
CA THR A 369 -33.10 -46.27 3.40
C THR A 369 -34.60 -46.28 3.08
N ASN A 370 -35.48 -46.40 4.09
CA ASN A 370 -36.91 -46.16 3.95
C ASN A 370 -37.25 -44.70 4.34
N PRO A 371 -37.67 -43.85 3.38
CA PRO A 371 -38.00 -42.44 3.63
C PRO A 371 -39.08 -42.20 4.69
N ARG A 372 -39.92 -43.18 5.00
CA ARG A 372 -40.93 -43.06 6.07
C ARG A 372 -40.35 -43.23 7.48
N LYS A 373 -39.18 -43.85 7.59
CA LYS A 373 -38.47 -44.11 8.85
C LYS A 373 -37.27 -43.18 9.03
N ASP A 374 -36.79 -42.58 7.95
CA ASP A 374 -35.74 -41.58 7.98
C ASP A 374 -36.27 -40.30 8.65
N GLN A 375 -35.58 -39.84 9.69
CA GLN A 375 -35.98 -38.67 10.46
C GLN A 375 -35.47 -37.37 9.83
N TYR A 376 -34.34 -37.41 9.11
CA TYR A 376 -33.84 -36.26 8.36
C TYR A 376 -34.74 -35.93 7.17
N VAL A 377 -35.25 -36.95 6.46
CA VAL A 377 -36.20 -36.76 5.33
C VAL A 377 -37.51 -36.07 5.75
N LYS A 378 -37.87 -36.14 7.04
CA LYS A 378 -39.05 -35.46 7.58
C LYS A 378 -38.83 -33.98 7.88
N ILE A 379 -37.59 -33.53 7.89
CA ILE A 379 -37.23 -32.12 8.12
C ILE A 379 -36.56 -31.48 6.90
N SER A 380 -36.39 -32.24 5.81
CA SER A 380 -35.62 -31.83 4.63
C SER A 380 -36.37 -30.90 3.68
N THR A 381 -37.70 -30.79 3.81
CA THR A 381 -38.55 -29.92 2.98
C THR A 381 -39.82 -29.59 3.74
N ASP A 382 -40.27 -28.34 3.69
CA ASP A 382 -41.58 -27.92 4.18
C ASP A 382 -42.69 -28.60 3.38
N ASN A 383 -43.30 -29.63 3.97
CA ASN A 383 -44.30 -30.47 3.32
C ASN A 383 -45.35 -31.07 4.27
N ARG A 384 -45.35 -30.63 5.53
CA ARG A 384 -46.20 -31.09 6.65
C ARG A 384 -45.96 -32.53 7.11
N LYS A 385 -44.85 -33.16 6.76
CA LYS A 385 -44.45 -34.50 7.25
C LYS A 385 -43.39 -34.36 8.32
N MET A 386 -43.83 -34.05 9.53
CA MET A 386 -42.94 -33.73 10.63
C MET A 386 -42.25 -34.95 11.26
N GLN A 387 -41.03 -34.74 11.76
CA GLN A 387 -40.44 -35.59 12.79
C GLN A 387 -41.00 -35.16 14.15
N SER A 388 -41.60 -36.11 14.87
CA SER A 388 -42.30 -35.86 16.15
C SER A 388 -41.71 -36.67 17.28
N ASP A 389 -41.66 -36.04 18.45
CA ASP A 389 -41.14 -36.59 19.69
C ASP A 389 -42.05 -36.22 20.87
N SER A 390 -42.26 -37.20 21.76
CA SER A 390 -42.97 -37.03 23.04
C SER A 390 -42.00 -37.36 24.16
N THR A 391 -42.08 -36.61 25.25
CA THR A 391 -41.39 -36.94 26.49
C THR A 391 -41.94 -38.22 27.11
N ASP A 392 -41.15 -38.89 27.95
CA ASP A 392 -41.56 -40.05 28.75
C ASP A 392 -41.38 -39.87 30.26
N LEU A 393 -40.67 -38.83 30.70
CA LEU A 393 -40.43 -38.52 32.11
C LEU A 393 -41.16 -37.25 32.56
N GLU A 394 -41.61 -37.23 33.82
CA GLU A 394 -42.14 -36.02 34.45
C GLU A 394 -41.04 -34.98 34.65
N GLY A 395 -41.35 -33.71 34.39
CA GLY A 395 -40.38 -32.61 34.48
C GLY A 395 -39.53 -32.39 33.23
N TYR A 396 -39.71 -33.22 32.19
CA TYR A 396 -38.95 -33.10 30.94
C TYR A 396 -39.74 -32.37 29.85
N TYR A 397 -39.02 -31.69 28.96
CA TYR A 397 -39.53 -30.93 27.82
C TYR A 397 -39.15 -31.66 26.52
N ALA A 398 -40.05 -31.72 25.54
CA ALA A 398 -39.70 -32.25 24.22
C ALA A 398 -38.86 -31.21 23.46
N ALA A 399 -37.73 -31.65 22.90
CA ALA A 399 -36.79 -30.74 22.25
C ALA A 399 -36.14 -31.36 21.02
N HIS A 400 -35.81 -30.51 20.04
CA HIS A 400 -34.99 -30.82 18.89
C HIS A 400 -33.84 -29.80 18.80
N ARG A 401 -32.60 -30.28 18.68
CA ARG A 401 -31.42 -29.44 18.45
C ARG A 401 -30.90 -29.64 17.04
N PHE A 402 -30.44 -28.57 16.40
CA PHE A 402 -29.87 -28.57 15.06
C PHE A 402 -28.48 -27.96 15.11
N VAL A 403 -27.54 -28.61 14.44
CA VAL A 403 -26.15 -28.14 14.30
C VAL A 403 -25.86 -27.97 12.83
N PHE A 404 -25.32 -26.82 12.45
CA PHE A 404 -24.99 -26.48 11.07
C PHE A 404 -23.50 -26.15 10.99
N ASP A 405 -22.77 -26.83 10.11
CA ASP A 405 -21.41 -26.46 9.72
C ASP A 405 -21.49 -25.25 8.76
N ILE A 406 -21.05 -24.09 9.24
CA ILE A 406 -21.05 -22.82 8.52
C ILE A 406 -19.70 -22.63 7.85
N THR A 407 -19.73 -22.58 6.52
CA THR A 407 -18.53 -22.53 5.69
C THR A 407 -17.97 -21.13 5.47
N GLN A 408 -18.78 -20.09 5.73
CA GLN A 408 -18.35 -18.69 5.60
C GLN A 408 -17.37 -18.35 6.74
N PRO A 409 -16.26 -17.63 6.46
CA PRO A 409 -15.44 -17.05 7.50
C PRO A 409 -16.27 -16.13 8.39
N VAL A 410 -16.14 -16.28 9.71
CA VAL A 410 -16.94 -15.53 10.69
C VAL A 410 -16.83 -14.00 10.51
N GLY A 411 -15.68 -13.51 10.05
CA GLY A 411 -15.45 -12.08 9.80
C GLY A 411 -16.24 -11.50 8.62
N ASP A 412 -16.71 -12.36 7.70
CA ASP A 412 -17.42 -11.95 6.48
C ASP A 412 -18.94 -12.00 6.67
N ILE A 413 -19.43 -12.63 7.74
CA ILE A 413 -20.86 -12.82 7.99
C ILE A 413 -21.48 -11.53 8.55
N LEU A 414 -22.49 -11.02 7.84
CA LEU A 414 -23.25 -9.84 8.21
C LEU A 414 -24.47 -10.18 9.06
N THR A 415 -25.23 -11.21 8.66
CA THR A 415 -26.45 -11.62 9.37
C THR A 415 -26.62 -13.15 9.39
N ILE A 416 -27.24 -13.63 10.47
CA ILE A 416 -27.72 -15.01 10.62
C ILE A 416 -29.23 -14.96 10.81
N GLU A 417 -30.00 -15.52 9.89
CA GLU A 417 -31.45 -15.70 10.05
C GLU A 417 -31.77 -17.18 10.26
N VAL A 418 -32.39 -17.50 11.39
CA VAL A 418 -32.85 -18.86 11.70
C VAL A 418 -34.34 -18.93 11.50
N LEU A 419 -34.82 -19.95 10.78
CA LEU A 419 -36.24 -20.23 10.63
C LEU A 419 -36.53 -21.69 11.02
N TRP A 420 -37.56 -21.87 11.82
CA TRP A 420 -38.13 -23.17 12.15
C TRP A 420 -39.62 -23.20 11.82
N ASN A 421 -40.05 -24.26 11.13
CA ASN A 421 -41.46 -24.60 10.94
C ASN A 421 -41.78 -25.88 11.73
N GLY A 422 -42.76 -25.80 12.61
CA GLY A 422 -43.23 -26.96 13.34
C GLY A 422 -44.29 -26.65 14.39
N LYS A 423 -44.41 -27.53 15.37
CA LYS A 423 -45.47 -27.50 16.38
C LYS A 423 -44.96 -28.01 17.73
N GLY A 424 -45.09 -27.18 18.77
CA GLY A 424 -44.96 -27.58 20.17
C GLY A 424 -46.34 -27.85 20.78
N ALA A 425 -46.68 -29.11 21.00
CA ALA A 425 -47.97 -29.52 21.56
C ALA A 425 -47.82 -30.05 22.98
N HIS A 426 -48.83 -29.82 23.80
CA HIS A 426 -48.94 -30.49 25.09
C HIS A 426 -50.26 -31.24 25.19
N THR A 427 -50.29 -32.36 25.93
CA THR A 427 -51.48 -33.23 26.03
C THR A 427 -52.71 -32.50 26.59
N ASP A 428 -52.52 -31.46 27.40
CA ASP A 428 -53.59 -30.62 27.94
C ASP A 428 -53.97 -29.41 27.06
N LYS A 429 -53.31 -29.25 25.91
CA LYS A 429 -53.44 -28.17 24.92
C LYS A 429 -53.14 -26.75 25.40
N LYS A 430 -53.55 -26.38 26.61
CA LYS A 430 -53.35 -25.05 27.19
C LYS A 430 -51.89 -24.73 27.51
N ASN A 431 -51.07 -25.76 27.67
CA ASN A 431 -49.63 -25.65 27.87
C ASN A 431 -48.85 -25.90 26.57
N SER A 432 -49.49 -25.74 25.40
CA SER A 432 -48.80 -25.85 24.12
C SER A 432 -47.97 -24.61 23.84
N GLY A 433 -47.00 -24.75 22.94
CA GLY A 433 -46.04 -23.72 22.63
C GLY A 433 -44.68 -24.31 22.33
N ALA A 434 -43.88 -23.55 21.60
CA ALA A 434 -42.48 -23.84 21.35
C ALA A 434 -41.68 -22.53 21.38
N THR A 435 -40.42 -22.62 21.80
CA THR A 435 -39.45 -21.53 21.80
C THR A 435 -38.24 -21.95 20.96
N LEU A 436 -37.83 -21.06 20.06
CA LEU A 436 -36.66 -21.16 19.20
C LEU A 436 -35.51 -20.39 19.85
N TYR A 437 -34.37 -21.05 19.97
CA TYR A 437 -33.15 -20.51 20.55
C TYR A 437 -31.94 -20.69 19.63
N ILE A 438 -30.93 -19.86 19.83
CA ILE A 438 -29.59 -19.99 19.25
C ILE A 438 -28.53 -20.01 20.36
N TRP A 439 -27.48 -20.79 20.22
CA TRP A 439 -26.39 -20.85 21.19
C TRP A 439 -25.38 -19.72 20.96
N ASN A 440 -25.10 -18.90 21.97
CA ASN A 440 -24.17 -17.76 21.88
C ASN A 440 -22.78 -18.03 22.48
N GLY A 441 -22.37 -19.30 22.57
CA GLY A 441 -21.09 -19.70 23.15
C GLY A 441 -21.14 -19.93 24.67
N THR A 442 -22.08 -19.28 25.37
CA THR A 442 -22.23 -19.41 26.84
C THR A 442 -23.58 -19.96 27.27
N ALA A 443 -24.67 -19.55 26.62
CA ALA A 443 -26.03 -19.97 26.90
C ALA A 443 -26.89 -19.94 25.64
N TYR A 444 -28.10 -20.49 25.71
CA TYR A 444 -29.12 -20.30 24.68
C TYR A 444 -29.77 -18.92 24.81
N GLU A 445 -29.81 -18.20 23.70
CA GLU A 445 -30.51 -16.94 23.50
C GLU A 445 -31.85 -17.20 22.78
N GLU A 446 -32.94 -16.62 23.28
CA GLU A 446 -34.26 -16.77 22.67
C GLU A 446 -34.39 -15.91 21.41
N LEU A 447 -34.75 -16.54 20.29
CA LEU A 447 -35.03 -15.86 19.02
C LEU A 447 -36.53 -15.56 18.86
N ALA A 448 -37.39 -16.54 19.16
CA ALA A 448 -38.84 -16.39 19.04
C ALA A 448 -39.59 -17.48 19.82
N ASN A 449 -40.84 -17.20 20.21
CA ASN A 449 -41.71 -18.18 20.88
C ASN A 449 -43.16 -18.15 20.39
N THR A 450 -43.90 -19.22 20.67
CA THR A 450 -45.35 -19.30 20.48
C THR A 450 -46.03 -20.04 21.62
N THR A 451 -47.33 -19.80 21.80
CA THR A 451 -48.23 -20.61 22.66
C THR A 451 -49.23 -21.44 21.84
N SER A 452 -49.08 -21.44 20.51
CA SER A 452 -49.97 -22.14 19.58
C SER A 452 -49.82 -23.65 19.71
N ASP A 453 -50.95 -24.38 19.67
CA ASP A 453 -50.98 -25.84 19.53
C ASP A 453 -51.03 -26.30 18.06
N LYS A 454 -50.83 -25.37 17.11
CA LYS A 454 -50.81 -25.61 15.66
C LYS A 454 -49.40 -25.46 15.11
N GLU A 455 -49.22 -25.90 13.87
CA GLU A 455 -48.03 -25.62 13.07
C GLU A 455 -47.84 -24.11 12.89
N VAL A 456 -46.62 -23.62 13.11
CA VAL A 456 -46.23 -22.21 12.99
C VAL A 456 -44.80 -22.09 12.45
N TYR A 457 -44.49 -20.91 11.93
CA TYR A 457 -43.11 -20.48 11.70
C TYR A 457 -42.64 -19.64 12.88
N LEU A 458 -41.45 -19.96 13.39
CA LEU A 458 -40.67 -19.12 14.30
C LEU A 458 -39.40 -18.72 13.57
N SER A 459 -39.02 -17.45 13.64
CA SER A 459 -37.77 -16.96 13.09
C SER A 459 -37.14 -15.89 13.96
N GLY A 460 -35.83 -15.72 13.83
CA GLY A 460 -35.08 -14.63 14.44
C GLY A 460 -33.79 -14.35 13.69
N GLU A 461 -33.24 -13.17 13.92
CA GLU A 461 -32.08 -12.63 13.22
C GLU A 461 -31.01 -12.20 14.23
N ALA A 462 -29.75 -12.51 13.93
CA ALA A 462 -28.59 -12.00 14.64
C ALA A 462 -27.73 -11.15 13.67
N THR A 463 -27.44 -9.91 14.05
CA THR A 463 -26.67 -8.94 13.24
C THR A 463 -25.45 -8.37 13.96
N ALA A 464 -25.15 -8.86 15.16
CA ALA A 464 -24.06 -8.40 16.01
C ALA A 464 -23.46 -9.58 16.76
N GLU A 465 -22.20 -9.45 17.19
CA GLU A 465 -21.50 -10.48 17.95
C GLU A 465 -21.52 -11.86 17.27
N ILE A 466 -21.47 -11.90 15.92
CA ILE A 466 -21.65 -13.10 15.10
C ILE A 466 -20.73 -14.25 15.53
N GLY A 467 -19.49 -13.94 15.91
CA GLY A 467 -18.51 -14.93 16.38
C GLY A 467 -18.89 -15.66 17.66
N ASN A 468 -19.91 -15.20 18.40
CA ASN A 468 -20.43 -15.93 19.57
C ASN A 468 -21.33 -17.10 19.17
N TYR A 469 -21.96 -17.05 17.98
CA TYR A 469 -22.91 -18.06 17.55
C TYR A 469 -22.28 -19.23 16.79
N ILE A 470 -21.04 -19.06 16.31
CA ILE A 470 -20.29 -20.06 15.54
C ILE A 470 -19.07 -20.47 16.36
N ASP A 471 -18.95 -21.75 16.70
CA ASP A 471 -17.83 -22.24 17.49
C ASP A 471 -16.52 -22.34 16.69
N ALA A 472 -15.42 -22.65 17.37
CA ALA A 472 -14.09 -22.76 16.75
C ALA A 472 -13.97 -23.86 15.68
N THR A 473 -14.97 -24.73 15.55
CA THR A 473 -15.04 -25.76 14.51
C THR A 473 -15.93 -25.37 13.32
N GLY A 474 -16.52 -24.17 13.34
CA GLY A 474 -17.44 -23.69 12.31
C GLY A 474 -18.91 -24.06 12.59
N ASN A 475 -19.22 -24.67 13.73
CA ASN A 475 -20.56 -25.15 14.01
C ASN A 475 -21.42 -24.10 14.70
N MET A 476 -22.63 -23.90 14.17
CA MET A 476 -23.70 -23.12 14.78
C MET A 476 -24.77 -24.05 15.36
N THR A 477 -25.26 -23.75 16.57
CA THR A 477 -26.27 -24.58 17.25
C THR A 477 -27.59 -23.83 17.47
N VAL A 478 -28.68 -24.46 17.05
CA VAL A 478 -30.07 -23.99 17.21
C VAL A 478 -30.84 -25.01 18.04
N LEU A 479 -31.70 -24.55 18.94
CA LEU A 479 -32.58 -25.40 19.73
C LEU A 479 -34.03 -24.97 19.54
N VAL A 480 -34.92 -25.94 19.39
CA VAL A 480 -36.35 -25.72 19.59
C VAL A 480 -36.84 -26.62 20.69
N GLU A 481 -37.56 -26.03 21.63
CA GLU A 481 -38.04 -26.70 22.82
C GLU A 481 -39.50 -26.35 23.07
N GLN A 482 -40.25 -27.31 23.59
CA GLN A 482 -41.64 -27.12 23.95
C GLN A 482 -41.74 -26.36 25.29
N ASN A 483 -42.69 -25.43 25.44
CA ASN A 483 -42.69 -24.47 26.56
C ASN A 483 -43.14 -25.00 27.94
N SER A 484 -43.40 -26.30 28.08
CA SER A 484 -44.02 -26.86 29.29
C SER A 484 -43.71 -28.34 29.49
N ALA A 485 -42.97 -28.63 30.55
CA ALA A 485 -42.60 -29.98 30.90
C ALA A 485 -43.81 -30.91 31.02
N GLN A 486 -43.58 -32.19 30.73
CA GLN A 486 -44.54 -33.23 31.02
C GLN A 486 -44.91 -33.25 32.50
N THR A 487 -46.20 -33.36 32.77
CA THR A 487 -46.75 -33.43 34.13
C THR A 487 -47.58 -34.70 34.32
N VAL A 488 -47.73 -35.16 35.56
CA VAL A 488 -48.60 -36.31 35.86
C VAL A 488 -49.87 -35.86 36.58
N LYS A 489 -51.03 -36.26 36.06
CA LYS A 489 -52.34 -36.04 36.71
C LYS A 489 -53.01 -37.36 37.02
N GLY A 490 -52.84 -37.82 38.26
CA GLY A 490 -53.33 -39.13 38.69
C GLY A 490 -52.56 -40.25 38.00
N LYS A 491 -53.24 -41.08 37.19
CA LYS A 491 -52.61 -42.15 36.39
C LYS A 491 -52.28 -41.74 34.94
N ARG A 492 -52.51 -40.49 34.57
CA ARG A 492 -52.33 -39.99 33.20
C ARG A 492 -51.11 -39.08 33.11
N SER A 493 -50.18 -39.42 32.24
CA SER A 493 -49.12 -38.52 31.80
C SER A 493 -49.71 -37.47 30.84
N LEU A 494 -49.41 -36.21 31.10
CA LEU A 494 -49.67 -35.10 30.19
C LEU A 494 -48.34 -34.78 29.53
N GLU A 495 -48.10 -35.40 28.38
CA GLU A 495 -46.84 -35.37 27.65
C GLU A 495 -46.58 -34.00 27.02
N SER A 496 -45.32 -33.56 27.08
CA SER A 496 -44.73 -32.53 26.23
C SER A 496 -44.37 -33.14 24.88
N LYS A 497 -44.66 -32.45 23.77
CA LYS A 497 -44.46 -32.96 22.41
C LYS A 497 -43.92 -31.87 21.50
N LEU A 498 -42.93 -32.22 20.68
CA LEU A 498 -42.40 -31.35 19.65
C LEU A 498 -42.47 -32.03 18.30
N SER A 499 -42.75 -31.27 17.25
CA SER A 499 -42.78 -31.76 15.88
C SER A 499 -42.13 -30.73 14.97
N THR A 500 -41.07 -31.10 14.26
CA THR A 500 -40.38 -30.23 13.29
C THR A 500 -40.72 -30.69 11.89
N ASP A 501 -41.14 -29.76 11.02
CA ASP A 501 -41.34 -30.00 9.59
C ASP A 501 -40.17 -29.49 8.75
N TYR A 502 -39.59 -28.36 9.14
CA TYR A 502 -38.51 -27.74 8.41
C TYR A 502 -37.71 -26.82 9.32
N VAL A 503 -36.41 -26.73 9.06
CA VAL A 503 -35.53 -25.76 9.70
C VAL A 503 -34.48 -25.33 8.67
N LYS A 504 -34.20 -24.03 8.65
CA LYS A 504 -33.13 -23.47 7.82
C LYS A 504 -32.40 -22.35 8.55
N VAL A 505 -31.20 -22.08 8.07
CA VAL A 505 -30.36 -20.94 8.45
C VAL A 505 -29.93 -20.25 7.17
N ASP A 506 -30.22 -18.97 7.05
CA ASP A 506 -29.70 -18.12 5.98
C ASP A 506 -28.56 -17.27 6.55
N ILE A 507 -27.38 -17.35 5.92
CA ILE A 507 -26.19 -16.57 6.26
C ILE A 507 -25.98 -15.54 5.16
N THR A 508 -26.11 -14.25 5.50
CA THR A 508 -25.72 -13.16 4.60
C THR A 508 -24.26 -12.81 4.87
N HIS A 509 -23.42 -12.75 3.84
CA HIS A 509 -21.99 -12.48 3.98
C HIS A 509 -21.45 -11.63 2.83
N THR A 510 -20.25 -11.07 3.02
CA THR A 510 -19.50 -10.31 2.00
C THR A 510 -18.67 -11.20 1.07
#